data_AF-A0A520JB50-F1
#
_entry.id   AF-A0A520JB50-F1
#
_cell.length_a   1.000
_cell.length_b   1.000
_cell.length_c   1.000
_cell.angle_alpha   90.00
_cell.angle_beta   90.00
_cell.angle_gamma   90.00
#
_symmetry.space_group_name_H-M   'P 1'
#
loop_
_entity.id
_entity.type
_entity.pdbx_description
1 polymer ?
#
loop_
_entity_poly.entity_id
_entity_poly.type
_entity_poly.pdbx_seq_one_letter_code
_entity_poly.pdbx_strand_id
1 'polypeptide(L)'
;MGMERPMTSAERVAKRRAALRAQGLRARTLWLPDRASAAFQANVVRDTAVINAMQGETDTSAFIEAVQHWPDADYDWGPDGAP
;
A
#
# COMPACT_ATOMS: atom_id res chain seq x y z
N MET A 1 12.45 14.22 -35.80
CA MET A 1 11.48 13.90 -34.73
C MET A 1 12.21 13.01 -33.74
N GLY A 2 12.74 13.57 -32.66
CA GLY A 2 13.53 12.80 -31.69
C GLY A 2 12.59 11.93 -30.86
N MET A 3 12.80 10.61 -30.86
CA MET A 3 12.05 9.72 -29.97
C MET A 3 12.48 9.97 -28.52
N GLU A 4 11.55 10.42 -27.69
CA GLU A 4 11.78 10.54 -26.25
C GLU A 4 11.98 9.15 -25.65
N ARG A 5 13.15 8.91 -25.07
CA ARG A 5 13.43 7.64 -24.39
C ARG A 5 12.48 7.49 -23.20
N PRO A 6 11.84 6.31 -23.02
CA PRO A 6 10.97 6.09 -21.87
C PRO A 6 11.75 6.25 -20.55
N MET A 7 11.10 6.86 -19.56
CA MET A 7 11.70 7.05 -18.23
C MET A 7 12.06 5.71 -17.60
N THR A 8 13.28 5.64 -17.07
CA THR A 8 13.75 4.55 -16.22
C THR A 8 12.91 4.46 -14.94
N SER A 9 12.94 3.30 -14.28
CA SER A 9 12.28 3.09 -12.99
C SER A 9 12.73 4.12 -11.94
N ALA A 10 14.03 4.44 -11.92
CA ALA A 10 14.60 5.43 -11.02
C ALA A 10 14.04 6.84 -11.27
N GLU A 11 13.97 7.28 -12.53
CA GLU A 11 13.42 8.59 -12.92
C GLU A 11 11.93 8.70 -12.54
N ARG A 12 11.14 7.64 -12.77
CA ARG A 12 9.72 7.61 -12.37
C ARG A 12 9.55 7.72 -10.85
N VAL A 13 10.35 6.98 -10.08
CA VAL A 13 10.32 7.03 -8.62
C VAL A 13 10.73 8.40 -8.10
N ALA A 14 11.76 9.01 -8.68
CA ALA A 14 12.21 10.35 -8.31
C ALA A 14 11.13 11.41 -8.58
N LYS A 15 10.50 11.38 -9.77
CA LYS A 15 9.38 12.27 -10.14
C LYS A 15 8.21 12.13 -9.17
N ARG A 16 7.79 10.90 -8.86
CA ARG A 16 6.70 10.63 -7.89
C ARG A 16 7.04 11.16 -6.49
N ARG A 17 8.26 10.92 -6.01
CA ARG A 17 8.70 11.41 -4.69
C ARG A 17 8.74 12.94 -4.63
N ALA A 18 9.12 13.61 -5.72
CA ALA A 18 9.09 15.06 -5.79
C ALA A 18 7.66 15.62 -5.67
N ALA A 19 6.70 15.02 -6.39
CA ALA A 19 5.30 15.41 -6.31
C ALA A 19 4.72 15.21 -4.89
N LEU A 20 5.00 14.07 -4.25
CA LEU A 20 4.55 13.80 -2.88
C LEU A 20 5.15 14.79 -1.86
N ARG A 21 6.43 15.16 -2.00
CA ARG A 21 7.03 16.19 -1.12
C ARG A 21 6.41 17.57 -1.30
N ALA A 22 6.02 17.92 -2.53
CA ALA A 22 5.33 19.19 -2.80
C ALA A 22 3.93 19.24 -2.16
N GLN A 23 3.30 18.08 -1.93
CA GLN A 23 2.03 17.93 -1.20
C GLN A 23 2.23 17.89 0.33
N GLY A 24 3.45 18.15 0.84
CA GLY A 24 3.76 18.06 2.27
C GLY A 24 3.97 16.64 2.79
N LEU A 25 3.89 15.61 1.94
CA LEU A 25 4.04 14.22 2.37
C LEU A 25 5.51 13.82 2.53
N ARG A 26 5.80 13.09 3.61
CA ARG A 26 7.14 12.55 3.90
C ARG A 26 7.20 11.06 3.63
N ALA A 27 8.19 10.64 2.85
CA ALA A 27 8.46 9.22 2.63
C ALA A 27 8.87 8.53 3.95
N ARG A 28 8.22 7.41 4.27
CA ARG A 28 8.60 6.49 5.35
C ARG A 28 9.00 5.15 4.74
N THR A 29 10.11 4.60 5.22
CA THR A 29 10.55 3.25 4.85
C THR A 29 10.07 2.29 5.93
N LEU A 30 9.31 1.27 5.53
CA LEU A 30 8.95 0.16 6.39
C LEU A 30 9.84 -1.03 6.04
N TRP A 31 10.30 -1.74 7.06
CA TRP A 31 11.01 -2.99 6.87
C TRP A 31 10.00 -4.11 6.67
N LEU A 32 10.05 -4.74 5.50
CA LEU A 32 9.24 -5.90 5.17
C LEU A 32 10.12 -7.16 5.13
N PRO A 33 9.60 -8.33 5.53
CA PRO A 33 10.30 -9.59 5.33
C PRO A 33 10.54 -9.86 3.85
N ASP A 34 11.61 -10.61 3.54
CA ASP A 34 11.91 -11.00 2.16
C ASP A 34 10.83 -11.94 1.62
N ARG A 35 10.02 -11.38 0.71
CA ARG A 35 8.92 -12.08 0.06
C ARG A 35 9.38 -13.18 -0.88
N ALA A 36 10.63 -13.15 -1.36
CA ALA A 36 11.16 -14.19 -2.24
C ALA A 36 11.65 -15.43 -1.48
N SER A 37 11.82 -15.34 -0.16
CA SER A 37 12.28 -16.47 0.65
C SER A 37 11.25 -17.60 0.67
N ALA A 38 11.72 -18.84 0.51
CA ALA A 38 10.86 -20.02 0.54
C ALA A 38 10.12 -20.16 1.87
N ALA A 39 10.75 -19.78 2.99
CA ALA A 39 10.15 -19.78 4.31
C ALA A 39 8.95 -18.81 4.41
N PHE A 40 9.08 -17.60 3.85
CA PHE A 40 7.97 -16.65 3.82
C PHE A 40 6.80 -17.18 2.98
N GLN A 41 7.09 -17.77 1.82
CA GLN A 41 6.05 -18.35 0.96
C GLN A 41 5.31 -19.50 1.65
N ALA A 42 6.02 -20.38 2.36
CA ALA A 42 5.40 -21.46 3.13
C ALA A 42 4.47 -20.92 4.24
N ASN A 43 4.90 -19.87 4.94
CA ASN A 43 4.07 -19.22 5.96
C ASN A 43 2.82 -18.59 5.36
N VAL A 44 2.96 -17.89 4.22
CA VAL A 44 1.80 -17.29 3.53
C VAL A 44 0.77 -18.35 3.17
N VAL A 45 1.18 -19.47 2.57
CA VAL A 45 0.26 -20.56 2.20
C VAL A 45 -0.44 -21.12 3.43
N ARG A 46 0.32 -21.41 4.49
CA ARG A 46 -0.22 -21.93 5.75
C ARG A 46 -1.24 -20.97 6.36
N ASP A 47 -0.87 -19.71 6.51
CA ASP A 47 -1.67 -18.70 7.20
C ASP A 47 -2.94 -18.38 6.42
N THR A 48 -2.85 -18.30 5.09
CA THR A 48 -4.00 -18.12 4.20
C THR A 48 -4.99 -19.27 4.35
N ALA A 49 -4.51 -20.52 4.45
CA ALA A 49 -5.38 -21.68 4.65
C ALA A 49 -6.08 -21.64 6.01
N VAL A 50 -5.40 -21.17 7.07
CA VAL A 50 -6.01 -21.00 8.41
C VAL A 50 -7.12 -19.96 8.36
N ILE A 51 -6.83 -18.78 7.80
CA ILE A 51 -7.79 -17.68 7.65
C ILE A 51 -9.04 -18.17 6.87
N ASN A 52 -8.83 -18.83 5.73
CA ASN A 52 -9.95 -19.33 4.92
C ASN A 52 -10.78 -20.42 5.63
N ALA A 53 -10.21 -21.14 6.59
CA ALA A 53 -10.90 -22.20 7.32
C ALA A 53 -11.65 -21.69 8.56
N MET A 54 -11.43 -20.44 8.99
CA MET A 54 -12.11 -19.86 10.14
C MET A 54 -13.59 -19.60 9.82
N GLN A 55 -14.50 -20.25 10.56
CA GLN A 55 -15.94 -20.02 10.44
C GLN A 55 -16.32 -18.72 11.16
N GLY A 56 -16.98 -17.79 10.45
CA GLY A 56 -17.28 -16.42 10.91
C GLY A 56 -16.54 -15.32 10.13
N GLU A 57 -15.61 -15.70 9.25
CA GLU A 57 -14.82 -14.77 8.44
C GLU A 57 -15.65 -14.05 7.37
N THR A 58 -16.73 -14.66 6.87
CA THR A 58 -17.53 -14.09 5.76
C THR A 58 -18.20 -12.78 6.16
N ASP A 59 -18.81 -12.71 7.34
CA ASP A 59 -19.46 -11.48 7.82
C ASP A 59 -18.43 -10.41 8.19
N THR A 60 -17.28 -10.80 8.72
CA THR A 60 -16.19 -9.87 9.07
C THR A 60 -15.53 -9.30 7.81
N SER A 61 -15.25 -10.15 6.82
CA SER A 61 -14.67 -9.75 5.54
C SER A 61 -15.66 -8.90 4.76
N ALA A 62 -16.94 -9.29 4.70
CA ALA A 62 -17.99 -8.49 4.08
C ALA A 62 -18.17 -7.14 4.78
N PHE A 63 -18.07 -7.09 6.12
CA PHE A 63 -18.09 -5.86 6.88
C PHE A 63 -16.89 -4.97 6.55
N ILE A 64 -15.66 -5.51 6.61
CA ILE A 64 -14.42 -4.77 6.26
C ILE A 64 -14.52 -4.23 4.83
N GLU A 65 -14.97 -5.05 3.88
CA GLU A 65 -15.16 -4.64 2.49
C GLU A 65 -16.24 -3.55 2.34
N ALA A 66 -17.30 -3.60 3.14
CA ALA A 66 -18.35 -2.59 3.14
C ALA A 66 -17.90 -1.27 3.77
N VAL A 67 -17.00 -1.29 4.77
CA VAL A 67 -16.54 -0.08 5.47
C VAL A 67 -15.20 0.46 4.97
N GLN A 68 -14.46 -0.26 4.12
CA GLN A 68 -13.20 0.20 3.51
C GLN A 68 -13.43 1.25 2.42
N HIS A 69 -14.14 2.32 2.73
CA HIS A 69 -14.15 3.49 1.87
C HIS A 69 -12.91 4.34 2.16
N TRP A 70 -11.95 4.37 1.23
CA TRP A 70 -10.93 5.41 1.22
C TRP A 70 -11.52 6.64 0.54
N PRO A 71 -11.68 7.78 1.23
CA PRO A 71 -12.23 8.98 0.60
C PRO A 71 -11.27 9.47 -0.49
N ASP A 72 -11.82 9.81 -1.66
CA ASP A 72 -11.06 10.43 -2.77
C ASP A 72 -10.58 11.85 -2.44
N ALA A 73 -11.02 12.40 -1.32
CA ALA A 73 -10.76 13.77 -0.88
C ALA A 73 -9.58 13.85 0.10
N ASP A 74 -8.89 14.99 0.07
CA ASP A 74 -7.88 15.38 1.05
C ASP A 74 -8.48 15.29 2.46
N TYR A 75 -8.00 14.33 3.25
CA TYR A 75 -8.47 14.08 4.61
C TYR A 75 -8.26 15.33 5.46
N ASP A 76 -9.34 15.97 5.93
CA ASP A 76 -9.28 17.13 6.82
C ASP A 76 -8.80 16.67 8.20
N TRP A 77 -7.51 16.86 8.45
CA TRP A 77 -6.85 16.47 9.69
C TRP A 77 -7.33 17.29 10.91
N GLY A 78 -8.17 18.30 10.70
CA GLY A 78 -8.57 19.23 11.75
C GLY A 78 -7.55 20.35 11.96
N PRO A 79 -7.75 21.20 12.98
CA PRO A 79 -7.05 22.48 13.13
C PRO A 79 -5.53 22.34 13.29
N ASP A 80 -5.06 21.17 13.71
CA ASP A 80 -3.66 20.90 13.97
C ASP A 80 -2.87 20.50 12.70
N GLY A 81 -3.55 20.20 11.58
CA GLY A 81 -2.94 19.78 10.30
C GLY A 81 -2.16 18.44 10.37
N ALA A 82 -2.10 17.71 9.24
CA ALA A 82 -1.57 16.32 9.16
C ALA A 82 -0.32 16.05 10.05
N PRO A 83 -0.18 14.86 10.66
CA PRO A 83 0.88 14.58 11.63
C PRO A 83 2.27 14.51 11.00
#